data_AF-A0A023FD22-F1
#
_entry.id   AF-A0A023FD22-F1
#
_cell.length_a   1.000
_cell.length_b   1.000
_cell.length_c   1.000
_cell.angle_alpha   90.00
_cell.angle_beta   90.00
_cell.angle_gamma   90.00
#
_symmetry.space_group_name_H-M   'P 1'
#
loop_
_entity.id
_entity.type
_entity.pdbx_description
1 polymer ?
#
loop_
_entity_poly.entity_id
_entity_poly.type
_entity_poly.pdbx_seq_one_letter_code
_entity_poly.pdbx_strand_id
1 'polypeptide(L)'
;QTEKAFQKQPHVFLRCKKRVSKKKTLRRYRNIGLGFKTPREAIEGKYIDKKCPFTGNVSIRGRILTGVVQKMKMLRTIVIRRDYLHYVKKYNRFEKRHKNMVAHLSPCFRDVEIGDIVTVGECRPLCKTVKYNVLKVTKGRSAMKAFKKF
;
A
#
# COMPACT_ATOMS: atom_id res chain seq x y z
N GLN A 1 -22.08 -5.84 -6.71
CA GLN A 1 -20.95 -4.98 -7.14
C GLN A 1 -21.54 -3.60 -7.41
N THR A 2 -20.83 -2.52 -7.09
CA THR A 2 -21.35 -1.14 -7.23
C THR A 2 -20.86 -0.44 -8.50
N GLU A 3 -19.76 -0.92 -9.10
CA GLU A 3 -19.19 -0.36 -10.32
C GLU A 3 -19.96 -0.81 -11.57
N LYS A 4 -20.00 0.03 -12.60
CA LYS A 4 -20.66 -0.27 -13.89
C LYS A 4 -20.03 -1.48 -14.61
N ALA A 5 -18.72 -1.65 -14.46
CA ALA A 5 -17.99 -2.77 -15.06
C ALA A 5 -17.93 -3.97 -14.12
N PHE A 6 -18.13 -5.17 -14.67
CA PHE A 6 -17.99 -6.41 -13.93
C PHE A 6 -16.56 -6.58 -13.38
N GLN A 7 -16.44 -6.69 -12.07
CA GLN A 7 -15.15 -6.84 -11.40
C GLN A 7 -14.80 -8.31 -11.27
N LYS A 8 -13.61 -8.70 -11.77
CA LYS A 8 -12.99 -10.02 -11.54
C LYS A 8 -11.47 -9.91 -11.44
N GLN A 9 -10.84 -10.89 -10.82
CA GLN A 9 -9.38 -11.04 -10.93
C GLN A 9 -9.05 -11.55 -12.35
N PRO A 10 -8.15 -10.89 -13.09
CA PRO A 10 -7.90 -11.24 -14.50
C PRO A 10 -7.33 -12.64 -14.68
N HIS A 11 -6.58 -13.14 -13.69
CA HIS A 11 -5.92 -14.45 -13.74
C HIS A 11 -6.77 -15.58 -13.14
N VAL A 12 -7.99 -15.29 -12.68
CA VAL A 12 -8.89 -16.29 -12.10
C VAL A 12 -10.02 -16.56 -13.08
N PHE A 13 -10.07 -17.79 -13.60
CA PHE A 13 -11.14 -18.24 -14.45
C PHE A 13 -12.33 -18.72 -13.61
N LEU A 14 -13.45 -18.00 -13.66
CA LEU A 14 -14.63 -18.27 -12.82
C LEU A 14 -15.49 -19.44 -13.34
N ARG A 15 -15.44 -19.76 -14.63
CA ARG A 15 -16.27 -20.79 -15.27
C ARG A 15 -15.61 -22.18 -15.25
N CYS A 16 -14.91 -22.51 -14.17
CA CYS A 16 -14.26 -23.81 -14.05
C CYS A 16 -15.33 -24.90 -13.87
N LYS A 17 -15.38 -25.87 -14.80
CA LYS A 17 -16.38 -26.96 -14.81
C LYS A 17 -16.08 -28.07 -13.79
N LYS A 18 -14.90 -28.08 -13.16
CA LYS A 18 -14.55 -29.10 -12.16
C LYS A 18 -15.37 -28.84 -10.89
N ARG A 19 -16.16 -29.85 -10.46
CA ARG A 19 -16.85 -29.89 -9.16
C ARG A 19 -15.78 -29.85 -8.05
N VAL A 20 -15.28 -28.66 -7.71
CA VAL A 20 -14.44 -28.50 -6.53
C VAL A 20 -15.36 -28.69 -5.32
N SER A 21 -15.16 -29.81 -4.63
CA SER A 21 -15.78 -30.12 -3.36
C SER A 21 -15.74 -28.91 -2.43
N LYS A 22 -16.90 -28.32 -2.17
CA LYS A 22 -17.23 -27.35 -1.09
C LYS A 22 -16.20 -26.22 -0.80
N LYS A 23 -16.65 -24.99 -1.05
CA LYS A 23 -16.44 -23.77 -0.21
C LYS A 23 -15.09 -23.02 -0.20
N LYS A 24 -14.12 -23.26 -1.08
CA LYS A 24 -13.01 -22.27 -1.26
C LYS A 24 -13.21 -21.45 -2.52
N THR A 25 -13.47 -20.15 -2.35
CA THR A 25 -13.49 -19.19 -3.47
C THR A 25 -12.11 -19.18 -4.12
N LEU A 26 -12.03 -19.50 -5.41
CA LEU A 26 -10.77 -19.35 -6.15
C LEU A 26 -10.35 -17.88 -6.11
N ARG A 27 -9.28 -17.58 -5.35
CA ARG A 27 -8.69 -16.25 -5.27
C ARG A 27 -7.19 -16.36 -5.49
N ARG A 28 -6.68 -15.51 -6.39
CA ARG A 28 -5.23 -15.38 -6.58
C ARG A 28 -4.67 -14.40 -5.56
N TYR A 29 -3.69 -14.84 -4.80
CA TYR A 29 -2.77 -14.02 -4.02
C TYR A 29 -1.34 -14.44 -4.36
N ARG A 30 -0.36 -13.61 -4.05
CA ARG A 30 1.06 -13.92 -4.22
C ARG A 30 1.89 -13.36 -3.08
N ASN A 31 3.01 -14.00 -2.83
CA ASN A 31 4.08 -13.44 -2.02
C ASN A 31 4.86 -12.42 -2.85
N ILE A 32 5.13 -11.25 -2.26
CA ILE A 32 5.90 -10.17 -2.89
C ILE A 32 7.41 -10.39 -2.68
N GLY A 33 7.80 -11.16 -1.66
CA GLY A 33 9.19 -11.32 -1.23
C GLY A 33 9.62 -10.18 -0.29
N LEU A 34 10.93 -9.95 -0.20
CA LEU A 34 11.56 -8.87 0.59
C LEU A 34 11.22 -8.93 2.10
N GLY A 35 10.90 -10.12 2.63
CA GLY A 35 10.56 -10.33 4.03
C GLY A 35 9.15 -9.85 4.45
N PHE A 36 8.31 -9.40 3.51
CA PHE A 36 6.94 -9.00 3.83
C PHE A 36 5.99 -10.18 3.85
N LYS A 37 5.22 -10.32 4.94
CA LYS A 37 4.14 -11.30 5.04
C LYS A 37 2.93 -10.85 4.21
N THR A 38 2.29 -11.79 3.53
CA THR A 38 1.02 -11.53 2.84
C THR A 38 -0.09 -11.33 3.89
N PRO A 39 -0.87 -10.23 3.85
CA PRO A 39 -1.92 -9.98 4.82
C PRO A 39 -3.06 -10.99 4.66
N ARG A 40 -3.71 -11.35 5.78
CA ARG A 40 -4.79 -12.33 5.80
C ARG A 40 -5.96 -11.91 4.92
N GLU A 41 -6.26 -10.62 4.91
CA GLU A 41 -7.31 -9.99 4.11
C GLU A 41 -7.04 -10.13 2.60
N ALA A 42 -5.77 -10.24 2.17
CA ALA A 42 -5.47 -10.53 0.77
C ALA A 42 -5.82 -11.95 0.36
N ILE A 43 -5.75 -12.91 1.30
CA ILE A 43 -6.03 -14.33 1.08
C ILE A 43 -7.53 -14.61 1.16
N GLU A 44 -8.21 -14.08 2.18
CA GLU A 44 -9.61 -14.38 2.48
C GLU A 44 -10.59 -13.32 1.94
N GLY A 45 -10.11 -12.11 1.64
CA GLY A 45 -10.95 -10.98 1.26
C GLY A 45 -11.63 -11.15 -0.10
N LYS A 46 -12.73 -10.42 -0.31
CA LYS A 46 -13.51 -10.42 -1.57
C LYS A 46 -13.24 -9.21 -2.47
N TYR A 47 -12.35 -8.31 -2.07
CA TYR A 47 -12.07 -7.09 -2.84
C TYR A 47 -11.33 -7.42 -4.15
N ILE A 48 -11.55 -6.59 -5.17
CA ILE A 48 -10.87 -6.70 -6.46
C ILE A 48 -10.12 -5.40 -6.70
N ASP A 49 -8.80 -5.53 -6.80
CA ASP A 49 -7.91 -4.40 -7.01
C ASP A 49 -6.72 -4.84 -7.89
N LYS A 50 -6.69 -4.34 -9.13
CA LYS A 50 -5.62 -4.63 -10.10
C LYS A 50 -4.29 -4.00 -9.68
N LYS A 51 -4.33 -2.96 -8.84
CA LYS A 51 -3.17 -2.21 -8.34
C LYS A 51 -2.62 -2.78 -7.03
N CYS A 52 -3.29 -3.76 -6.42
CA CYS A 52 -2.81 -4.43 -5.21
C CYS A 52 -1.48 -5.16 -5.47
N PRO A 53 -0.49 -5.05 -4.58
CA PRO A 53 0.76 -5.76 -4.76
C PRO A 53 0.63 -7.27 -4.45
N PHE A 54 -0.36 -7.69 -3.65
CA PHE A 54 -0.61 -9.08 -3.28
C PHE A 54 -1.56 -9.83 -4.23
N THR A 55 -2.61 -9.18 -4.74
CA THR A 55 -3.63 -9.85 -5.57
C THR A 55 -3.61 -9.41 -7.03
N GLY A 56 -3.03 -8.25 -7.32
CA GLY A 56 -2.84 -7.72 -8.65
C GLY A 56 -1.55 -8.24 -9.31
N ASN A 57 -1.13 -7.54 -10.37
CA ASN A 57 0.11 -7.84 -11.10
C ASN A 57 1.16 -6.72 -10.93
N VAL A 58 1.19 -6.03 -9.77
CA VAL A 58 2.08 -4.87 -9.52
C VAL A 58 3.36 -5.29 -8.84
N SER A 59 4.45 -5.50 -9.58
CA SER A 59 5.75 -5.78 -8.97
C SER A 59 6.25 -4.61 -8.13
N ILE A 60 6.85 -4.94 -7.00
CA ILE A 60 7.56 -4.01 -6.12
C ILE A 60 9.04 -4.12 -6.47
N ARG A 61 9.70 -2.98 -6.66
CA ARG A 61 11.09 -2.90 -7.10
C ARG A 61 11.74 -1.63 -6.55
N GLY A 62 13.06 -1.64 -6.42
CA GLY A 62 13.81 -0.45 -6.01
C GLY A 62 13.59 -0.10 -4.55
N ARG A 63 13.20 1.14 -4.27
CA ARG A 63 13.28 1.70 -2.92
C ARG A 63 12.10 1.27 -2.04
N ILE A 64 12.40 0.88 -0.80
CA ILE A 64 11.42 0.72 0.28
C ILE A 64 11.57 1.90 1.23
N LEU A 65 10.48 2.59 1.50
CA LEU A 65 10.45 3.78 2.32
C LEU A 65 9.38 3.64 3.41
N THR A 66 9.64 4.19 4.57
CA THR A 66 8.69 4.37 5.67
C THR A 66 8.09 5.78 5.65
N GLY A 67 6.93 6.00 6.24
CA GLY A 67 6.38 7.36 6.34
C GLY A 67 5.11 7.38 7.15
N VAL A 68 4.69 8.57 7.56
CA VAL A 68 3.46 8.76 8.33
C VAL A 68 2.31 9.10 7.39
N VAL A 69 1.14 8.47 7.58
CA VAL A 69 -0.05 8.77 6.79
C VAL A 69 -0.59 10.15 7.18
N GLN A 70 -0.62 11.09 6.24
CA GLN A 70 -1.13 12.44 6.49
C GLN A 70 -2.56 12.64 5.98
N LYS A 71 -2.90 12.09 4.81
CA LYS A 71 -4.22 12.27 4.19
C LYS A 71 -4.71 10.94 3.61
N MET A 72 -5.98 10.63 3.87
CA MET A 72 -6.70 9.46 3.35
C MET A 72 -8.07 9.85 2.76
N LYS A 73 -8.09 10.89 1.92
CA LYS A 73 -9.32 11.40 1.30
C LYS A 73 -9.64 10.77 -0.06
N MET A 74 -8.67 10.10 -0.67
CA MET A 74 -8.79 9.54 -2.01
C MET A 74 -9.15 8.06 -1.96
N LEU A 75 -9.88 7.59 -2.96
CA LEU A 75 -10.19 6.16 -3.07
C LEU A 75 -8.90 5.34 -3.24
N ARG A 76 -8.65 4.45 -2.27
CA ARG A 76 -7.52 3.48 -2.30
C ARG A 76 -6.15 4.12 -2.53
N THR A 77 -5.96 5.38 -2.11
CA THR A 77 -4.70 6.12 -2.25
C THR A 77 -4.50 7.00 -1.03
N ILE A 78 -3.28 7.03 -0.51
CA ILE A 78 -2.90 7.82 0.65
C ILE A 78 -1.73 8.76 0.33
N VAL A 79 -1.68 9.88 1.04
CA VAL A 79 -0.50 10.75 1.05
C VAL A 79 0.27 10.48 2.32
N ILE A 80 1.52 10.06 2.15
CA ILE A 80 2.48 9.86 3.23
C ILE A 80 3.41 11.06 3.31
N ARG A 81 3.83 11.38 4.52
CA ARG A 81 4.83 12.41 4.80
C ARG A 81 6.09 11.76 5.35
N ARG A 82 7.24 12.15 4.79
CA ARG A 82 8.56 11.80 5.29
C ARG A 82 9.26 13.06 5.75
N ASP A 83 9.56 13.15 7.03
CA ASP A 83 10.37 14.22 7.58
C ASP A 83 11.84 13.77 7.63
N TYR A 84 12.75 14.66 7.24
CA TYR A 84 14.20 14.40 7.21
C TYR A 84 14.97 15.66 7.62
N LEU A 85 16.23 15.49 8.00
CA LEU A 85 17.13 16.59 8.34
C LEU A 85 18.01 16.91 7.13
N HIS A 86 18.02 18.16 6.70
CA HIS A 86 18.88 18.66 5.63
C HIS A 86 20.06 19.39 6.25
N TYR A 87 21.29 19.04 5.85
CA TYR A 87 22.51 19.63 6.40
C TYR A 87 22.89 20.91 5.65
N VAL A 88 23.13 22.00 6.38
CA VAL A 88 23.56 23.28 5.82
C VAL A 88 25.05 23.47 6.08
N LYS A 89 25.86 23.23 5.04
CA LYS A 89 27.34 23.21 5.12
C LYS A 89 27.94 24.51 5.66
N LYS A 90 27.37 25.67 5.34
CA LYS A 90 27.88 26.98 5.82
C LYS A 90 27.82 27.11 7.35
N TYR A 91 26.79 26.55 7.98
CA TYR A 91 26.52 26.74 9.41
C TYR A 91 26.78 25.50 10.25
N ASN A 92 27.21 24.38 9.64
CA ASN A 92 27.36 23.07 10.27
C ASN A 92 26.13 22.65 11.10
N ARG A 93 24.92 23.02 10.65
CA ARG A 93 23.64 22.77 11.34
C ARG A 93 22.67 22.04 10.43
N PHE A 94 21.69 21.38 11.03
CA PHE A 94 20.60 20.71 10.31
C PHE A 94 19.31 21.53 10.38
N GLU A 95 18.58 21.60 9.27
CA GLU A 95 17.21 22.10 9.21
C GLU A 95 16.21 20.96 8.98
N LYS A 96 15.00 21.11 9.52
CA LYS A 96 13.92 20.11 9.32
C LYS A 96 13.26 20.37 7.97
N ARG A 97 13.28 19.37 7.09
CA ARG A 97 12.51 19.36 5.84
C ARG A 97 11.54 18.19 5.81
N HIS A 98 10.56 18.28 4.91
CA HIS A 98 9.62 17.19 4.69
C HIS A 98 9.32 17.02 3.21
N LYS A 99 8.94 15.80 2.83
CA LYS A 99 8.46 15.48 1.49
C LYS A 99 7.17 14.69 1.58
N ASN A 100 6.17 15.14 0.83
CA ASN A 100 4.93 14.40 0.66
C ASN A 100 5.07 13.46 -0.53
N MET A 101 4.63 12.22 -0.34
CA MET A 101 4.64 11.18 -1.36
C MET A 101 3.26 10.53 -1.42
N VAL A 102 2.87 10.09 -2.59
CA VAL A 102 1.55 9.47 -2.80
C VAL A 102 1.75 7.98 -3.03
N ALA A 103 1.00 7.16 -2.29
CA ALA A 103 1.06 5.71 -2.35
C ALA A 103 -0.33 5.11 -2.55
N HIS A 104 -0.40 4.05 -3.37
CA HIS A 104 -1.61 3.24 -3.49
C HIS A 104 -1.82 2.45 -2.18
N LEU A 105 -3.05 2.47 -1.68
CA LEU A 105 -3.46 1.71 -0.51
C LEU A 105 -4.38 0.58 -0.97
N SER A 106 -3.89 -0.65 -0.88
CA SER A 106 -4.72 -1.79 -1.22
C SER A 106 -5.80 -2.04 -0.16
N PRO A 107 -7.03 -2.46 -0.54
CA PRO A 107 -8.10 -2.76 0.40
C PRO A 107 -7.83 -3.92 1.39
N CYS A 108 -6.68 -4.59 1.29
CA CYS A 108 -6.20 -5.51 2.33
C CYS A 108 -6.05 -4.81 3.68
N PHE A 109 -5.58 -3.56 3.65
CA PHE A 109 -5.32 -2.78 4.84
C PHE A 109 -6.55 -1.91 5.12
N ARG A 110 -7.49 -2.45 5.90
CA ARG A 110 -8.72 -1.75 6.27
C ARG A 110 -8.53 -0.80 7.43
N ASP A 111 -7.67 -1.19 8.37
CA ASP A 111 -7.47 -0.48 9.62
C ASP A 111 -6.37 0.58 9.47
N VAL A 112 -6.35 1.34 8.38
CA VAL A 112 -5.38 2.42 8.20
C VAL A 112 -6.02 3.73 8.61
N GLU A 113 -5.36 4.43 9.53
CA GLU A 113 -5.80 5.72 10.04
C GLU A 113 -4.75 6.80 9.77
N ILE A 114 -5.17 8.06 9.94
CA ILE A 114 -4.27 9.20 9.85
C ILE A 114 -3.32 9.15 11.05
N GLY A 115 -2.01 9.27 10.79
CA GLY A 115 -0.96 9.15 11.82
C GLY A 115 -0.30 7.78 11.91
N ASP A 116 -0.81 6.77 11.20
CA ASP A 116 -0.16 5.46 11.13
C ASP A 116 1.19 5.52 10.40
N ILE A 117 2.10 4.61 10.76
CA ILE A 117 3.39 4.45 10.10
C ILE A 117 3.23 3.37 9.04
N VAL A 118 3.45 3.74 7.78
CA VAL A 118 3.35 2.81 6.66
C VAL A 118 4.72 2.58 6.03
N THR A 119 4.97 1.33 5.64
CA THR A 119 6.09 0.95 4.78
C THR A 119 5.57 0.80 3.36
N VAL A 120 6.11 1.60 2.46
CA VAL A 120 5.78 1.63 1.04
C VAL A 120 6.95 1.11 0.20
N GLY A 121 6.62 0.38 -0.85
CA GLY A 121 7.58 -0.04 -1.87
C GLY A 121 7.35 0.74 -3.16
N GLU A 122 8.44 1.12 -3.81
CA GLU A 122 8.40 1.64 -5.17
C GLU A 122 7.86 0.56 -6.13
N CYS A 123 7.05 1.00 -7.09
CA CYS A 123 6.41 0.14 -8.07
C CYS A 123 6.48 0.78 -9.46
N ARG A 124 5.94 0.09 -10.48
CA ARG A 124 5.73 0.77 -11.77
C ARG A 124 4.76 1.96 -11.58
N PRO A 125 4.88 3.04 -12.37
CA PRO A 125 3.91 4.14 -12.30
C PRO A 125 2.47 3.65 -12.48
N LEU A 126 1.59 3.95 -11.51
CA LEU A 126 0.17 3.57 -11.53
C LEU A 126 -0.72 4.72 -12.01
N CYS A 127 -0.27 5.96 -11.81
CA CYS A 127 -0.79 7.17 -12.39
C CYS A 127 0.33 8.24 -12.38
N LYS A 128 0.00 9.50 -12.69
CA LYS A 128 0.96 10.62 -12.72
C LYS A 128 1.78 10.73 -11.42
N THR A 129 1.14 10.59 -10.27
CA THR A 129 1.75 10.81 -8.94
C THR A 129 2.03 9.53 -8.18
N VAL A 130 1.20 8.50 -8.34
CA VAL A 130 1.31 7.24 -7.59
C VAL A 130 2.36 6.34 -8.23
N LYS A 131 3.53 6.27 -7.59
CA LYS A 131 4.66 5.40 -7.95
C LYS A 131 5.07 4.45 -6.81
N TYR A 132 4.30 4.45 -5.72
CA TYR A 132 4.54 3.66 -4.52
C TYR A 132 3.28 2.89 -4.13
N ASN A 133 3.46 1.76 -3.44
CA ASN A 133 2.37 0.92 -2.93
C ASN A 133 2.64 0.55 -1.48
N VAL A 134 1.60 0.51 -0.65
CA VAL A 134 1.73 0.12 0.75
C VAL A 134 1.96 -1.39 0.88
N LEU A 135 2.97 -1.76 1.66
CA LEU A 135 3.38 -3.16 1.91
C LEU A 135 3.09 -3.61 3.34
N LYS A 136 3.24 -2.70 4.30
CA LYS A 136 3.02 -2.97 5.72
C LYS A 136 2.51 -1.72 6.40
N VAL A 137 1.58 -1.91 7.32
CA VAL A 137 1.06 -0.86 8.19
C VAL A 137 1.51 -1.19 9.61
N THR A 138 2.02 -0.19 10.32
CA THR A 138 2.35 -0.26 11.74
C THR A 138 1.53 0.81 12.43
N LYS A 139 0.70 0.40 13.38
CA LYS A 139 -0.18 1.31 14.10
C LYS A 139 0.63 2.38 14.81
N GLY A 140 0.29 3.64 14.54
CA GLY A 140 0.89 4.79 15.20
C GLY A 140 0.27 5.00 16.59
N ARG A 141 1.05 5.46 17.56
CA ARG A 141 0.48 6.06 18.77
C ARG A 141 0.13 7.52 18.44
N SER A 142 -1.16 7.81 18.43
CA SER A 142 -1.85 9.12 18.51
C SER A 142 -1.32 10.29 17.65
N ALA A 143 -2.26 11.05 17.09
CA ALA A 143 -2.08 12.16 16.15
C ALA A 143 -1.42 13.44 16.75
N MET A 144 -0.25 13.33 17.38
CA MET A 144 0.58 14.50 17.66
C MET A 144 1.35 14.91 16.41
N LYS A 145 1.61 16.21 16.25
CA LYS A 145 2.56 16.78 15.28
C LYS A 145 4.01 16.37 15.65
N ALA A 146 4.27 15.07 15.76
CA ALA A 146 5.53 14.52 16.18
C ALA A 146 6.44 14.34 14.96
N PHE A 147 7.57 15.04 14.95
CA PHE A 147 8.65 14.78 14.01
C PHE A 147 9.32 13.45 14.40
N LYS A 148 9.15 12.42 13.58
CA LYS A 148 9.96 11.20 13.66
C LYS A 148 11.01 11.25 12.57
N LYS A 149 12.28 11.27 12.96
CA LYS A 149 13.41 11.15 12.03
C LYS A 149 13.37 9.73 11.43
N PHE A 150 13.30 9.67 10.10
CA PHE A 150 13.47 8.44 9.33
C PHE A 150 14.71 8.54 8.43
#